data_AF-A0A659UBG3-F1
#
_entry.id   AF-A0A659UBG3-F1
#
_cell.length_a   1.000
_cell.length_b   1.000
_cell.length_c   1.000
_cell.angle_alpha   90.00
_cell.angle_beta   90.00
_cell.angle_gamma   90.00
#
_symmetry.space_group_name_H-M   'P 1'
#
loop_
_entity.id
_entity.type
_entity.pdbx_description
1 polymer ?
#
loop_
_entity_poly.entity_id
_entity_poly.type
_entity_poly.pdbx_seq_one_letter_code
_entity_poly.pdbx_strand_id
1 'polypeptide(L)'
;MTLDVWAAGEAPSRYTLRTLQSVGKTLADVQSQLRSAGSAEPAEQAALAAAVGRMSEAVARGEAGLQTGSRSEVRNAQDDAQAAARALAAAYARYFAPKP
;
A
#
# COMPACT_ATOMS: atom_id res chain seq x y z
N MET A 1 5.12 -11.29 -3.19
CA MET A 1 3.82 -10.57 -3.08
C MET A 1 2.83 -11.21 -4.04
N THR A 2 1.50 -11.12 -3.86
CA THR A 2 0.51 -11.80 -4.74
C THR A 2 0.64 -11.40 -6.22
N LEU A 3 1.12 -10.18 -6.49
CA LEU A 3 1.46 -9.71 -7.84
C LEU A 3 2.62 -10.50 -8.48
N ASP A 4 3.63 -10.92 -7.72
CA ASP A 4 4.73 -11.76 -8.21
C ASP A 4 4.22 -13.11 -8.70
N VAL A 5 3.33 -13.71 -7.90
CA VAL A 5 2.73 -15.01 -8.18
C VAL A 5 1.85 -14.94 -9.43
N TRP A 6 1.13 -13.82 -9.62
CA TRP A 6 0.39 -13.58 -10.87
C TRP A 6 1.32 -13.35 -12.07
N ALA A 7 2.38 -12.54 -11.91
CA ALA A 7 3.33 -12.25 -12.98
C ALA A 7 4.08 -13.51 -13.45
N ALA A 8 4.33 -14.45 -12.54
CA ALA A 8 4.87 -15.78 -12.83
C ALA A 8 3.85 -16.73 -13.49
N GLY A 9 2.57 -16.33 -13.58
CA GLY A 9 1.49 -17.17 -14.10
C GLY A 9 0.98 -18.22 -13.11
N GLU A 10 1.40 -18.13 -11.85
CA GLU A 10 1.11 -19.12 -10.79
C GLU A 10 -0.20 -18.81 -10.04
N ALA A 11 -0.72 -17.59 -10.14
CA ALA A 11 -2.00 -17.19 -9.54
C ALA A 11 -3.05 -16.74 -10.57
N PRO A 12 -4.31 -17.20 -10.49
CA PRO A 12 -5.39 -16.69 -11.32
C PRO A 12 -5.65 -15.20 -11.09
N SER A 13 -5.87 -14.41 -12.15
CA SER A 13 -6.13 -12.97 -12.06
C SER A 13 -7.27 -12.62 -11.08
N ARG A 14 -8.33 -13.44 -11.03
CA ARG A 14 -9.46 -13.23 -10.11
C ARG A 14 -9.07 -13.38 -8.63
N TYR A 15 -8.18 -14.30 -8.31
CA TYR A 15 -7.67 -14.47 -6.95
C TYR A 15 -6.84 -13.25 -6.55
N THR A 16 -5.86 -12.91 -7.38
CA THR A 16 -4.96 -11.77 -7.17
C THR A 16 -5.74 -10.46 -7.02
N LEU A 17 -6.74 -10.22 -7.88
CA LEU A 17 -7.58 -9.03 -7.82
C LEU A 17 -8.36 -8.94 -6.49
N ARG A 18 -8.97 -10.04 -6.04
CA ARG A 18 -9.71 -10.06 -4.77
C ARG A 18 -8.78 -9.78 -3.58
N THR A 19 -7.56 -10.32 -3.61
CA THR A 19 -6.55 -10.04 -2.59
C THR A 19 -6.20 -8.56 -2.55
N LEU A 20 -5.94 -7.94 -3.71
CA LEU A 20 -5.65 -6.51 -3.77
C LEU A 20 -6.82 -5.66 -3.26
N GLN A 21 -8.06 -5.99 -3.63
CA GLN A 21 -9.26 -5.28 -3.16
C GLN A 21 -9.40 -5.35 -1.63
N SER A 22 -9.11 -6.51 -1.05
CA SER A 22 -9.10 -6.68 0.41
C SER A 22 -8.03 -5.80 1.06
N VAL A 23 -6.82 -5.75 0.48
CA VAL A 23 -5.72 -4.92 0.98
C VAL A 23 -6.06 -3.44 0.83
N GLY A 24 -6.61 -3.02 -0.30
CA GLY A 24 -7.05 -1.64 -0.55
C GLY A 24 -8.08 -1.18 0.47
N LYS A 25 -9.03 -2.05 0.84
CA LYS A 25 -9.99 -1.75 1.91
C LYS A 25 -9.30 -1.56 3.27
N THR A 26 -8.39 -2.45 3.65
CA THR A 26 -7.63 -2.30 4.90
C THR A 26 -6.83 -1.00 4.93
N LEU A 27 -6.19 -0.61 3.82
CA LEU A 27 -5.43 0.64 3.75
C LEU A 27 -6.34 1.87 3.88
N ALA A 28 -7.52 1.84 3.27
CA ALA A 28 -8.52 2.91 3.41
C ALA A 28 -9.00 3.05 4.86
N ASP A 29 -9.26 1.93 5.54
CA ASP A 29 -9.64 1.91 6.95
C ASP A 29 -8.54 2.48 7.83
N VAL A 30 -7.28 2.07 7.61
CA VAL A 30 -6.11 2.62 8.33
C VAL A 30 -5.97 4.13 8.10
N GLN A 31 -6.13 4.59 6.85
CA GLN A 31 -6.04 6.02 6.55
C GLN A 31 -7.15 6.84 7.22
N SER A 32 -8.36 6.27 7.33
CA SER A 32 -9.46 6.87 8.08
C SER A 32 -9.13 6.97 9.58
N GLN A 33 -8.64 5.88 10.16
CA GLN A 33 -8.23 5.84 11.57
C GLN A 33 -7.11 6.85 11.87
N LEU A 34 -6.12 6.96 10.98
CA LEU A 34 -5.05 7.95 11.10
C LEU A 34 -5.56 9.38 11.00
N ARG A 35 -6.61 9.65 10.22
CA ARG A 35 -7.21 11.00 10.17
C ARG A 35 -8.05 11.32 11.41
N SER A 36 -8.69 10.32 12.01
CA SER A 36 -9.53 10.50 13.19
C SER A 36 -8.75 10.50 14.51
N ALA A 37 -7.64 9.79 14.59
CA ALA A 37 -6.80 9.77 15.77
C ALA A 37 -6.14 11.15 15.90
N GLY A 38 -6.48 11.93 16.92
CA GLY A 38 -5.65 13.09 17.26
C GLY A 38 -4.25 12.60 17.65
N SER A 39 -3.20 13.21 17.11
CA SER A 39 -1.81 12.88 17.49
C SER A 39 -1.15 14.05 18.20
N ALA A 40 -0.37 13.74 19.23
CA ALA A 40 0.58 14.68 19.83
C ALA A 40 1.73 15.05 18.84
N GLU A 41 1.87 14.28 17.77
CA GLU A 41 2.88 14.39 16.73
C GLU A 41 2.22 14.49 15.33
N PRO A 42 1.72 15.68 14.96
CA PRO A 42 0.96 15.86 13.73
C PRO A 42 1.82 15.68 12.46
N ALA A 43 3.11 16.01 12.52
CA ALA A 43 4.02 15.88 11.38
C ALA A 43 4.34 14.41 11.06
N GLU A 44 4.63 13.62 12.10
CA GLU A 44 4.91 12.19 12.00
C GLU A 44 3.64 11.42 11.59
N GLN A 45 2.49 11.80 12.13
CA GLN A 45 1.21 11.25 11.71
C GLN A 45 0.91 11.54 10.24
N ALA A 46 1.16 12.78 9.77
CA ALA A 46 0.99 13.15 8.37
C ALA A 46 1.94 12.36 7.46
N ALA A 47 3.19 12.14 7.87
CA ALA A 47 4.14 11.32 7.14
C ALA A 47 3.67 9.84 7.05
N LEU A 48 3.13 9.30 8.14
CA LEU A 48 2.55 7.95 8.17
C LEU A 48 1.33 7.85 7.25
N ALA A 49 0.42 8.83 7.31
CA ALA A 49 -0.76 8.88 6.44
C ALA A 49 -0.40 9.02 4.96
N ALA A 50 0.66 9.79 4.63
CA ALA A 50 1.17 9.91 3.27
C ALA A 50 1.77 8.58 2.77
N ALA A 51 2.50 7.85 3.61
CA ALA A 51 3.04 6.54 3.26
C ALA A 51 1.93 5.51 3.01
N VAL A 52 0.88 5.50 3.85
CA VAL A 52 -0.32 4.69 3.62
C VAL A 52 -1.01 5.07 2.31
N GLY A 53 -1.14 6.38 2.01
CA GLY A 53 -1.73 6.86 0.76
C GLY A 53 -0.99 6.37 -0.49
N ARG A 54 0.35 6.44 -0.49
CA ARG A 54 1.17 5.89 -1.58
C ARG A 54 0.99 4.39 -1.76
N MET A 55 0.84 3.65 -0.66
CA MET A 55 0.58 2.22 -0.73
C MET A 55 -0.81 1.94 -1.34
N SER A 56 -1.83 2.71 -0.96
CA SER A 56 -3.17 2.60 -1.56
C SER A 56 -3.16 2.87 -3.07
N GLU A 57 -2.43 3.90 -3.51
CA GLU A 57 -2.27 4.21 -4.93
C GLU A 57 -1.57 3.09 -5.70
N ALA A 58 -0.50 2.51 -5.14
CA ALA A 58 0.20 1.39 -5.75
C ALA A 58 -0.70 0.15 -5.88
N VAL A 59 -1.50 -0.16 -4.85
CA VAL A 59 -2.48 -1.25 -4.89
C VAL A 59 -3.53 -1.00 -5.98
N ALA A 60 -4.07 0.23 -6.06
CA ALA A 60 -5.04 0.58 -7.09
C ALA A 60 -4.46 0.50 -8.51
N ARG A 61 -3.21 0.93 -8.72
CA ARG A 61 -2.51 0.73 -10.00
C ARG A 61 -2.31 -0.75 -10.34
N GLY A 62 -2.00 -1.57 -9.33
CA GLY A 62 -1.89 -3.02 -9.49
C GLY A 62 -3.21 -3.67 -9.88
N GLU A 63 -4.31 -3.27 -9.26
CA GLU A 63 -5.66 -3.73 -9.63
C GLU A 63 -6.02 -3.37 -11.07
N ALA A 64 -5.77 -2.12 -11.47
CA ALA A 64 -6.01 -1.66 -12.83
C ALA A 64 -5.17 -2.47 -13.84
N GLY A 65 -3.88 -2.67 -13.56
CA GLY A 65 -3.00 -3.48 -14.40
C GLY A 65 -3.45 -4.95 -14.52
N LEU A 66 -4.00 -5.53 -13.46
CA LEU A 66 -4.58 -6.89 -13.52
C LEU A 66 -5.86 -6.95 -14.36
N GLN A 67 -6.70 -5.91 -14.28
CA GLN A 67 -7.95 -5.83 -15.06
C GLN A 67 -7.66 -5.64 -16.55
N THR A 68 -6.64 -4.86 -16.91
CA THR A 68 -6.20 -4.65 -18.29
C THR A 68 -5.29 -5.78 -18.81
N GLY A 69 -4.81 -6.66 -17.93
CA GLY A 69 -3.84 -7.71 -18.26
C GLY A 69 -2.44 -7.16 -18.56
N SER A 70 -2.16 -5.90 -18.20
CA SER A 70 -0.92 -5.20 -18.48
C SER A 70 0.18 -5.60 -17.50
N ARG A 71 1.13 -6.44 -17.94
CA ARG A 71 2.27 -6.87 -17.12
C ARG A 71 3.18 -5.70 -16.72
N SER A 72 3.34 -4.70 -17.58
CA SER A 72 4.15 -3.51 -17.27
C SER A 72 3.51 -2.66 -16.18
N GLU A 73 2.19 -2.45 -16.22
CA GLU A 73 1.46 -1.73 -15.17
C GLU A 73 1.52 -2.48 -13.85
N VAL A 74 1.33 -3.81 -13.86
CA VAL A 74 1.47 -4.65 -12.67
C VAL A 74 2.89 -4.57 -12.09
N ARG A 75 3.92 -4.57 -12.95
CA ARG A 75 5.30 -4.43 -12.48
C ARG A 75 5.59 -3.07 -11.87
N ASN A 76 5.14 -1.99 -12.51
CA ASN A 76 5.32 -0.64 -11.97
C ASN A 76 4.60 -0.48 -10.63
N ALA A 77 3.37 -0.97 -10.54
CA ALA A 77 2.59 -0.99 -9.29
C ALA A 77 3.29 -1.78 -8.18
N GLN A 78 3.97 -2.87 -8.53
CA GLN A 78 4.76 -3.64 -7.58
C GLN A 78 5.97 -2.85 -7.06
N ASP A 79 6.74 -2.23 -7.96
CA ASP A 79 7.91 -1.43 -7.58
C ASP A 79 7.47 -0.24 -6.70
N ASP A 80 6.34 0.38 -7.02
CA ASP A 80 5.69 1.42 -6.21
C ASP A 80 5.28 0.91 -4.83
N ALA A 81 4.66 -0.27 -4.75
CA ALA A 81 4.24 -0.87 -3.49
C ALA A 81 5.45 -1.20 -2.60
N GLN A 82 6.57 -1.64 -3.20
CA GLN A 82 7.79 -1.92 -2.45
C GLN A 82 8.45 -0.62 -1.94
N ALA A 83 8.45 0.45 -2.73
CA ALA A 83 8.90 1.76 -2.28
C ALA A 83 8.01 2.31 -1.16
N ALA A 84 6.68 2.20 -1.30
CA ALA A 84 5.72 2.62 -0.29
C ALA A 84 5.87 1.83 1.02
N ALA A 85 6.09 0.51 0.95
CA ALA A 85 6.34 -0.32 2.14
C ALA A 85 7.58 0.12 2.92
N ARG A 86 8.67 0.48 2.22
CA ARG A 86 9.89 1.01 2.87
C ARG A 86 9.63 2.37 3.53
N ALA A 87 8.91 3.25 2.83
CA ALA A 87 8.51 4.55 3.39
C ALA A 87 7.60 4.39 4.61
N LEU A 88 6.68 3.43 4.59
CA LEU A 88 5.79 3.10 5.70
C LEU A 88 6.57 2.59 6.91
N ALA A 89 7.50 1.67 6.71
CA ALA A 89 8.37 1.17 7.78
C ALA A 89 9.19 2.29 8.44
N ALA A 90 9.74 3.20 7.63
CA ALA A 90 10.48 4.36 8.12
C ALA A 90 9.57 5.35 8.88
N ALA A 91 8.37 5.64 8.37
CA ALA A 91 7.42 6.53 9.02
C ALA A 91 6.93 5.95 10.36
N TYR A 92 6.63 4.65 10.38
CA TYR A 92 6.24 3.92 11.58
C TYR A 92 7.34 3.98 12.65
N ALA A 93 8.58 3.67 12.27
CA ALA A 93 9.72 3.73 13.20
C ALA A 93 9.91 5.12 13.81
N ARG A 94 9.67 6.20 13.05
CA ARG A 94 9.76 7.59 13.54
C ARG A 94 8.60 7.99 14.45
N TYR A 95 7.40 7.54 14.13
CA TYR A 95 6.19 7.81 14.92
C TYR A 95 6.25 7.15 16.30
N PHE A 96 6.79 5.93 16.38
CA PHE A 96 6.90 5.18 17.65
C PHE A 96 8.28 5.27 18.32
N ALA A 97 9.19 6.12 17.80
CA ALA A 97 10.48 6.33 18.43
C ALA A 97 10.31 6.98 19.82
N PRO A 98 11.12 6.61 20.84
CA PRO A 98 11.12 7.30 22.11
C PRO A 98 11.42 8.78 21.91
N LYS A 99 10.58 9.65 22.48
CA LYS A 99 10.77 11.10 22.44
C LYS A 99 11.55 11.54 23.69
N PRO A 100 12.51 12.48 23.56
CA PRO A 100 13.23 13.03 24.70
C PRO A 100 12.34 13.82 25.65
#